data_AF-A0A7R9BNS1-F1
#
_entry.id   AF-A0A7R9BNS1-F1
#
_cell.length_a   1.000
_cell.length_b   1.000
_cell.length_c   1.000
_cell.angle_alpha   90.00
_cell.angle_beta   90.00
_cell.angle_gamma   90.00
#
_symmetry.space_group_name_H-M   'P 1'
#
loop_
_entity.id
_entity.type
_entity.pdbx_description
1 polymer ?
#
loop_
_entity_poly.entity_id
_entity_poly.type
_entity_poly.pdbx_seq_one_letter_code
_entity_poly.pdbx_strand_id
1 'polypeptide(L)'
;MDKNYQKKRKENARRGDANAGAKLVRNFRGLGMGVFDGVTGVVLQPISGAKEEGFGGFLKGVGKGMVGLVSKPTSGVFDFASSSLDMVRRVADNQGVVHRIRPPRFLEADGTIRPYSRQTAEGNEVLQNVDKGKYAVTDTYVAHLVTEPDGKTVFLVTSARMMLARKTDILGNWEIEWEHVLEHFIDAAVEAGQLKLTLKRTDSSPVGVAKLFSNFRGAKSQTQERIRIVKVQNRAQAEWLKMKLVAARQAMRT
;
A
#
# COMPACT_ATOMS: atom_id res chain seq x y z
N MET A 1 -34.37 30.18 3.51
CA MET A 1 -33.76 28.83 3.43
C MET A 1 -34.25 28.00 4.61
N ASP A 2 -34.77 26.80 4.37
CA ASP A 2 -35.59 26.08 5.35
C ASP A 2 -34.78 25.14 6.26
N LYS A 3 -34.84 25.35 7.58
CA LYS A 3 -33.99 24.68 8.59
C LYS A 3 -34.32 23.18 8.73
N ASN A 4 -35.56 22.80 8.43
CA ASN A 4 -36.05 21.43 8.55
C ASN A 4 -35.45 20.50 7.48
N TYR A 5 -35.17 21.03 6.28
CA TYR A 5 -34.54 20.27 5.20
C TYR A 5 -33.07 19.93 5.51
N GLN A 6 -32.36 20.84 6.18
CA GLN A 6 -30.98 20.63 6.60
C GLN A 6 -30.87 19.60 7.74
N LYS A 7 -31.81 19.61 8.69
CA LYS A 7 -31.85 18.64 9.80
C LYS A 7 -32.11 17.22 9.29
N LYS A 8 -33.02 17.07 8.32
CA LYS A 8 -33.35 15.77 7.70
C LYS A 8 -32.18 15.20 6.87
N ARG A 9 -31.36 16.05 6.22
CA ARG A 9 -30.10 15.62 5.59
C ARG A 9 -29.04 15.17 6.59
N LYS A 10 -28.88 15.87 7.71
CA LYS A 10 -27.96 15.46 8.78
C LYS A 10 -28.37 14.14 9.43
N GLU A 11 -29.67 13.92 9.61
CA GLU A 11 -30.20 12.69 10.21
C GLU A 11 -30.09 11.48 9.27
N ASN A 12 -30.42 11.65 7.98
CA ASN A 12 -30.26 10.58 7.00
C ASN A 12 -28.78 10.23 6.72
N ALA A 13 -27.87 11.21 6.78
CA ALA A 13 -26.43 10.96 6.71
C ALA A 13 -25.91 10.15 7.92
N ARG A 14 -26.53 10.32 9.10
CA ARG A 14 -26.16 9.57 10.33
C ARG A 14 -26.73 8.14 10.36
N ARG A 15 -27.79 7.85 9.61
CA ARG A 15 -28.42 6.52 9.61
C ARG A 15 -27.63 5.45 8.83
N GLY A 16 -26.71 5.85 7.95
CA GLY A 16 -25.86 4.92 7.20
C GLY A 16 -24.75 4.24 8.03
N ASP A 17 -24.29 4.90 9.10
CA ASP A 17 -23.01 4.55 9.76
C ASP A 17 -23.14 4.03 11.20
N ALA A 18 -24.37 3.90 11.73
CA ALA A 18 -24.60 3.38 13.08
C ALA A 18 -24.04 1.96 13.29
N ASN A 19 -23.92 1.18 12.21
CA ASN A 19 -23.34 -0.16 12.23
C ASN A 19 -21.81 -0.20 12.15
N ALA A 20 -21.16 0.83 11.60
CA ALA A 20 -19.69 0.86 11.49
C ALA A 20 -19.06 1.23 12.85
N GLY A 21 -19.56 2.27 13.51
CA GLY A 21 -19.12 2.66 14.85
C GLY A 21 -19.39 1.58 15.91
N ALA A 22 -20.57 0.96 15.86
CA ALA A 22 -20.91 -0.15 16.75
C ALA A 22 -20.04 -1.40 16.52
N LYS A 23 -19.66 -1.72 15.27
CA LYS A 23 -18.73 -2.81 14.95
C LYS A 23 -17.31 -2.51 15.43
N LEU A 24 -16.86 -1.26 15.33
CA LEU A 24 -15.52 -0.83 15.74
C LEU A 24 -15.36 -0.82 17.27
N VAL A 25 -16.35 -0.30 17.99
CA VAL A 25 -16.40 -0.35 19.47
C VAL A 25 -16.43 -1.80 19.97
N ARG A 26 -17.17 -2.68 19.30
CA ARG A 26 -17.20 -4.11 19.64
C ARG A 26 -15.84 -4.79 19.43
N ASN A 27 -15.13 -4.46 18.36
CA ASN A 27 -13.79 -5.01 18.08
C ASN A 27 -12.72 -4.45 19.03
N PHE A 28 -12.77 -3.16 19.38
CA PHE A 28 -11.85 -2.55 20.36
C PHE A 28 -12.08 -3.05 21.78
N ARG A 29 -13.33 -3.31 22.17
CA ARG A 29 -13.65 -3.89 23.50
C ARG A 29 -13.06 -5.30 23.65
N GLY A 30 -13.00 -6.08 22.57
CA GLY A 30 -12.33 -7.39 22.54
C GLY A 30 -10.81 -7.32 22.69
N LEU A 31 -10.16 -6.31 22.11
CA LEU A 31 -8.72 -6.07 22.27
C LEU A 31 -8.36 -5.54 23.67
N GLY A 32 -9.21 -4.70 24.28
CA GLY A 32 -8.99 -4.19 25.64
C GLY A 32 -9.02 -5.27 26.72
N MET A 33 -9.90 -6.27 26.59
CA MET A 33 -9.89 -7.45 27.48
C MET A 33 -8.70 -8.39 27.17
N GLY A 34 -8.37 -8.61 25.89
CA GLY A 34 -7.28 -9.51 25.51
C GLY A 34 -5.86 -9.04 25.89
N VAL A 35 -5.59 -7.73 25.90
CA VAL A 35 -4.29 -7.18 26.34
C VAL A 35 -4.16 -7.19 27.86
N PHE A 36 -5.27 -7.00 28.60
CA PHE A 36 -5.24 -7.06 30.06
C PHE A 36 -4.95 -8.49 30.54
N ASP A 37 -5.57 -9.50 29.92
CA ASP A 37 -5.32 -10.93 30.21
C ASP A 37 -3.94 -11.41 29.70
N GLY A 38 -3.46 -10.89 28.55
CA GLY A 38 -2.17 -11.26 27.98
C GLY A 38 -0.96 -10.75 28.76
N VAL A 39 -1.05 -9.55 29.37
CA VAL A 39 0.04 -8.99 30.19
C VAL A 39 -0.01 -9.52 31.63
N THR A 40 -1.20 -9.83 32.16
CA THR A 40 -1.29 -10.51 33.47
C THR A 40 -0.82 -11.96 33.40
N GLY A 41 -1.03 -12.68 32.29
CA GLY A 41 -0.57 -14.06 32.11
C GLY A 41 0.96 -14.25 32.09
N VAL A 42 1.73 -13.26 31.62
CA VAL A 42 3.21 -13.33 31.53
C VAL A 42 3.91 -12.89 32.83
N VAL A 43 3.20 -12.24 33.75
CA VAL A 43 3.79 -11.71 34.99
C VAL A 43 3.26 -12.39 36.27
N LEU A 44 2.12 -13.09 36.22
CA LEU A 44 1.57 -13.80 37.40
C LEU A 44 2.01 -15.27 37.54
N GLN A 45 2.64 -15.85 36.53
CA GLN A 45 3.20 -17.21 36.64
C GLN A 45 4.53 -17.39 37.41
N PRO A 46 5.17 -16.40 38.06
CA PRO A 46 6.23 -16.70 39.03
C PRO A 46 5.73 -16.74 40.48
N ILE A 47 4.42 -16.67 40.75
CA ILE A 47 3.92 -16.69 42.15
C ILE A 47 3.62 -18.13 42.64
N SER A 48 3.39 -19.09 41.74
CA SER A 48 3.19 -20.50 42.11
C SER A 48 4.47 -21.34 42.07
N GLY A 49 5.54 -20.88 41.41
CA GLY A 49 6.84 -21.59 41.33
C GLY A 49 7.77 -21.36 42.53
N ALA A 50 7.42 -20.46 43.45
CA ALA A 50 8.26 -20.10 44.60
C ALA A 50 7.94 -20.89 45.88
N LYS A 51 6.98 -21.83 45.84
CA LYS A 51 6.55 -22.54 47.05
C LYS A 51 7.35 -23.81 47.38
N GLU A 52 8.22 -24.30 46.48
CA GLU A 52 8.94 -25.57 46.72
C GLU A 52 10.48 -25.55 46.58
N GLU A 53 11.16 -24.55 45.97
CA GLU A 53 12.62 -24.69 45.71
C GLU A 53 13.55 -23.51 46.07
N GLY A 54 13.17 -22.62 47.00
CA GLY A 54 14.13 -21.76 47.71
C GLY A 54 15.01 -20.81 46.88
N PHE A 55 15.85 -20.04 47.57
CA PHE A 55 16.57 -18.85 47.06
C PHE A 55 17.62 -19.13 45.95
N GLY A 56 17.88 -20.39 45.60
CA GLY A 56 18.86 -20.81 44.58
C GLY A 56 18.31 -20.93 43.15
N GLY A 57 17.01 -21.16 42.98
CA GLY A 57 16.38 -21.33 41.66
C GLY A 57 16.13 -20.02 40.91
N PHE A 58 15.81 -18.94 41.64
CA PHE A 58 15.48 -17.64 41.06
C PHE A 58 16.70 -16.91 40.47
N LEU A 59 17.86 -16.98 41.13
CA LEU A 59 19.09 -16.35 40.64
C LEU A 59 19.67 -17.05 39.40
N LYS A 60 19.42 -18.36 39.24
CA LYS A 60 19.88 -19.12 38.06
C LYS A 60 19.01 -18.84 36.82
N GLY A 61 17.73 -18.54 37.01
CA GLY A 61 16.78 -18.16 35.94
C GLY A 61 16.90 -16.71 35.49
N VAL A 62 17.02 -15.77 36.43
CA VAL A 62 17.16 -14.33 36.12
C VAL A 62 18.55 -14.00 35.55
N GLY A 63 19.61 -14.69 36.00
CA GLY A 63 20.99 -14.45 35.58
C GLY A 63 21.29 -14.80 34.11
N LYS A 64 20.59 -15.77 33.51
CA LYS A 64 20.73 -16.09 32.08
C LYS A 64 19.74 -15.34 31.17
N GLY A 65 18.60 -14.89 31.71
CA GLY A 65 17.55 -14.22 30.93
C GLY A 65 17.83 -12.75 30.61
N MET A 66 18.57 -12.02 31.46
CA MET A 66 18.79 -10.59 31.26
C MET A 66 19.93 -10.23 30.29
N VAL A 67 20.84 -11.14 29.97
CA VAL A 67 21.90 -10.85 28.98
C VAL A 67 21.35 -10.81 27.54
N GLY A 68 20.16 -11.38 27.31
CA GLY A 68 19.48 -11.36 26.01
C GLY A 68 18.45 -10.23 25.82
N LEU A 69 18.03 -9.53 26.88
CA LEU A 69 16.96 -8.52 26.81
C LEU A 69 17.47 -7.08 26.59
N VAL A 70 18.78 -6.86 26.60
CA VAL A 70 19.40 -5.54 26.33
C VAL A 70 20.13 -5.49 24.99
N SER A 71 20.21 -6.60 24.24
CA SER A 71 20.83 -6.60 22.90
C SER A 71 19.93 -6.05 21.79
N LYS A 72 18.83 -5.37 22.16
CA LYS A 72 18.00 -4.39 21.41
C LYS A 72 16.55 -4.87 21.14
N PRO A 73 15.55 -4.41 21.92
CA PRO A 73 14.22 -4.14 21.38
C PRO A 73 14.19 -2.76 20.68
N THR A 74 15.31 -2.27 20.14
CA THR A 74 15.47 -0.89 19.64
C THR A 74 14.62 -0.59 18.40
N SER A 75 13.95 -1.59 17.80
CA SER A 75 12.98 -1.38 16.71
C SER A 75 11.50 -1.43 17.15
N GLY A 76 11.13 -2.12 18.24
CA GLY A 76 9.73 -2.53 18.44
C GLY A 76 8.79 -1.45 18.98
N VAL A 77 9.25 -0.58 19.88
CA VAL A 77 8.39 0.40 20.58
C VAL A 77 8.12 1.67 19.76
N PHE A 78 9.08 2.11 18.94
CA PHE A 78 8.91 3.31 18.09
C PHE A 78 7.97 3.04 16.91
N ASP A 79 8.05 1.85 16.30
CA ASP A 79 7.17 1.44 15.21
C ASP A 79 5.73 1.21 15.70
N PHE A 80 5.55 0.72 16.92
CA PHE A 80 4.22 0.47 17.52
C PHE A 80 3.49 1.76 17.92
N ALA A 81 4.21 2.75 18.47
CA ALA A 81 3.63 4.05 18.82
C ALA A 81 3.21 4.84 17.57
N SER A 82 4.04 4.83 16.52
CA SER A 82 3.76 5.53 15.25
C SER A 82 2.52 4.95 14.57
N SER A 83 2.40 3.62 14.54
CA SER A 83 1.24 2.93 13.97
C SER A 83 -0.06 3.21 14.73
N SER A 84 0.02 3.37 16.06
CA SER A 84 -1.13 3.69 16.90
C SER A 84 -1.62 5.14 16.72
N LEU A 85 -0.69 6.10 16.60
CA LEU A 85 -1.02 7.51 16.36
C LEU A 85 -1.62 7.74 14.97
N ASP A 86 -1.07 7.07 13.95
CA ASP A 86 -1.64 7.08 12.60
C ASP A 86 -3.07 6.53 12.60
N MET A 87 -3.35 5.50 13.40
CA MET A 87 -4.70 4.93 13.54
C MET A 87 -5.67 5.91 14.22
N VAL A 88 -5.25 6.55 15.32
CA VAL A 88 -6.08 7.53 16.04
C VAL A 88 -6.37 8.77 15.18
N ARG A 89 -5.36 9.30 14.49
CA ARG A 89 -5.52 10.45 13.58
C ARG A 89 -6.54 10.17 12.48
N ARG A 90 -6.48 8.98 11.88
CA ARG A 90 -7.44 8.56 10.84
C ARG A 90 -8.85 8.34 11.37
N VAL A 91 -9.01 7.86 12.60
CA VAL A 91 -10.32 7.73 13.25
C VAL A 91 -10.90 9.11 13.62
N ALA A 92 -10.06 10.05 14.04
CA ALA A 92 -10.46 11.42 14.33
C ALA A 92 -10.86 12.17 13.05
N ASP A 93 -10.12 11.98 11.95
CA ASP A 93 -10.47 12.51 10.63
C ASP A 93 -11.81 11.94 10.10
N ASN A 94 -12.31 10.83 10.64
CA ASN A 94 -13.55 10.18 10.18
C ASN A 94 -14.83 10.73 10.83
N GLN A 95 -14.76 11.65 11.81
CA GLN A 95 -15.94 12.09 12.58
C GLN A 95 -16.73 13.27 11.96
N GLY A 96 -16.48 13.64 10.70
CA GLY A 96 -17.24 14.72 10.05
C GLY A 96 -17.15 14.76 8.52
N VAL A 97 -16.59 13.74 7.88
CA VAL A 97 -16.33 13.76 6.44
C VAL A 97 -17.55 13.28 5.69
N VAL A 98 -18.10 14.13 4.84
CA VAL A 98 -19.07 13.70 3.82
C VAL A 98 -18.33 12.73 2.90
N HIS A 99 -18.64 11.44 3.03
CA HIS A 99 -18.09 10.42 2.13
C HIS A 99 -18.52 10.74 0.70
N ARG A 100 -17.53 10.83 -0.20
CA ARG A 100 -17.79 11.08 -1.62
C ARG A 100 -18.52 9.86 -2.19
N ILE A 101 -19.69 10.08 -2.79
CA ILE A 101 -20.46 9.04 -3.48
C ILE A 101 -19.72 8.54 -4.75
N ARG A 102 -18.85 9.39 -5.31
CA ARG A 102 -18.13 9.14 -6.55
C ARG A 102 -16.70 9.69 -6.46
N PRO A 103 -15.70 9.02 -7.06
CA PRO A 103 -14.36 9.56 -7.15
C PRO A 103 -14.31 10.89 -7.92
N PRO A 104 -13.37 11.79 -7.59
CA PRO A 104 -13.17 13.03 -8.32
C PRO A 104 -12.92 12.81 -9.81
N ARG A 105 -13.41 13.72 -10.66
CA ARG A 105 -13.16 13.67 -12.11
C ARG A 105 -11.66 13.85 -12.36
N PHE A 106 -11.08 13.00 -13.20
CA PHE A 106 -9.75 13.22 -13.77
C PHE A 106 -9.81 14.32 -14.85
N LEU A 107 -8.93 15.30 -14.72
CA LEU A 107 -8.74 16.36 -15.72
C LEU A 107 -7.42 16.09 -16.43
N GLU A 108 -7.48 15.99 -17.75
CA GLU A 108 -6.29 15.81 -18.58
C GLU A 108 -5.50 17.13 -18.65
N ALA A 109 -4.19 17.01 -18.89
CA ALA A 109 -3.29 18.17 -19.01
C ALA A 109 -3.53 19.01 -20.28
N ASP A 110 -4.37 18.53 -21.20
CA ASP A 110 -4.73 19.21 -22.45
C ASP A 110 -5.69 20.40 -22.25
N GLY A 111 -6.16 20.64 -21.02
CA GLY A 111 -7.09 21.70 -20.68
C GLY A 111 -8.52 21.48 -21.19
N THR A 112 -8.82 20.33 -21.80
CA THR A 112 -10.13 20.04 -22.37
C THR A 112 -11.03 19.35 -21.34
N ILE A 113 -12.25 19.86 -21.17
CA ILE A 113 -13.23 19.26 -20.26
C ILE A 113 -13.96 18.12 -20.99
N ARG A 114 -13.62 16.88 -20.65
CA ARG A 114 -14.29 15.67 -21.14
C ARG A 114 -15.49 15.28 -20.25
N PRO A 115 -16.49 14.56 -20.80
CA PRO A 115 -17.53 13.95 -19.99
C PRO A 115 -16.95 13.08 -18.88
N TYR A 116 -17.63 13.03 -17.74
CA TYR A 116 -17.19 12.20 -16.63
C TYR A 116 -17.16 10.72 -17.03
N SER A 117 -16.00 10.10 -16.89
CA SER A 117 -15.84 8.65 -16.96
C SER A 117 -15.49 8.14 -15.56
N ARG A 118 -16.29 7.19 -15.07
CA ARG A 118 -16.03 6.53 -13.78
C ARG A 118 -14.68 5.82 -13.79
N GLN A 119 -14.34 5.18 -14.92
CA GLN A 119 -13.09 4.46 -15.08
C GLN A 119 -11.87 5.39 -14.94
N THR A 120 -11.85 6.54 -15.61
CA THR A 120 -10.71 7.47 -15.49
C THR A 120 -10.64 8.12 -14.11
N ALA A 121 -11.79 8.38 -13.49
CA ALA A 121 -11.86 8.90 -12.12
C ALA A 121 -11.30 7.91 -11.09
N GLU A 122 -11.66 6.63 -11.18
CA GLU A 122 -11.16 5.55 -10.31
C GLU A 122 -9.65 5.36 -10.48
N GLY A 123 -9.16 5.29 -11.73
CA GLY A 123 -7.72 5.17 -12.00
C GLY A 123 -6.90 6.35 -11.44
N ASN A 124 -7.39 7.58 -11.61
CA ASN A 124 -6.75 8.76 -11.03
C ASN A 124 -6.83 8.76 -9.50
N GLU A 125 -7.93 8.30 -8.90
CA GLU A 125 -8.03 8.16 -7.44
C GLU A 125 -6.98 7.19 -6.89
N VAL A 126 -6.68 6.09 -7.60
CA VAL A 126 -5.57 5.19 -7.22
C VAL A 126 -4.24 5.95 -7.25
N LEU A 127 -3.93 6.68 -8.33
CA LEU A 127 -2.69 7.46 -8.44
C LEU A 127 -2.54 8.49 -7.30
N GLN A 128 -3.63 9.18 -6.95
CA GLN A 128 -3.61 10.22 -5.92
C GLN A 128 -3.40 9.66 -4.50
N ASN A 129 -3.70 8.37 -4.27
CA ASN A 129 -3.64 7.77 -2.94
C ASN A 129 -2.52 6.73 -2.78
N VAL A 130 -1.87 6.32 -3.88
CA VAL A 130 -0.79 5.32 -3.85
C VAL A 130 0.40 5.82 -3.02
N ASP A 131 0.92 4.97 -2.13
CA ASP A 131 2.00 5.28 -1.20
C ASP A 131 1.80 6.63 -0.48
N LYS A 132 0.57 6.86 0.02
CA LYS A 132 0.17 8.11 0.71
C LYS A 132 0.29 9.36 -0.19
N GLY A 133 0.10 9.20 -1.50
CA GLY A 133 0.12 10.31 -2.46
C GLY A 133 1.51 10.68 -2.97
N LYS A 134 2.48 9.76 -2.87
CA LYS A 134 3.88 9.95 -3.32
C LYS A 134 3.97 10.48 -4.76
N TYR A 135 3.04 10.08 -5.63
CA TYR A 135 3.02 10.40 -7.06
C TYR A 135 1.87 11.32 -7.49
N ALA A 136 1.11 11.85 -6.53
CA ALA A 136 -0.01 12.75 -6.81
C ALA A 136 0.39 14.01 -7.59
N VAL A 137 1.62 14.48 -7.38
CA VAL A 137 2.14 15.73 -7.96
C VAL A 137 3.10 15.47 -9.13
N THR A 138 3.89 14.39 -9.08
CA THR A 138 4.95 14.14 -10.07
C THR A 138 4.44 13.50 -11.36
N ASP A 139 3.34 12.78 -11.27
CA ASP A 139 2.86 11.90 -12.33
C ASP A 139 1.43 12.26 -12.73
N THR A 140 1.13 12.11 -14.02
CA THR A 140 -0.22 12.24 -14.55
C THR A 140 -0.78 10.86 -14.90
N TYR A 141 -2.03 10.61 -14.54
CA TYR A 141 -2.72 9.35 -14.84
C TYR A 141 -2.90 9.17 -16.36
N VAL A 142 -2.62 7.97 -16.88
CA VAL A 142 -2.84 7.60 -18.30
C VAL A 142 -3.87 6.49 -18.43
N ALA A 143 -3.62 5.34 -17.78
CA ALA A 143 -4.47 4.17 -17.89
C ALA A 143 -4.31 3.25 -16.66
N HIS A 144 -5.30 2.41 -16.40
CA HIS A 144 -5.18 1.36 -15.40
C HIS A 144 -5.92 0.09 -15.85
N LEU A 145 -5.56 -1.03 -15.22
CA LEU A 145 -6.19 -2.32 -15.39
C LEU A 145 -6.32 -3.01 -14.04
N VAL A 146 -7.52 -3.46 -13.70
CA VAL A 146 -7.76 -4.32 -12.55
C VAL A 146 -7.29 -5.74 -12.90
N THR A 147 -6.34 -6.27 -12.14
CA THR A 147 -5.70 -7.56 -12.46
C THR A 147 -6.42 -8.72 -11.82
N GLU A 148 -6.89 -8.55 -10.59
CA GLU A 148 -7.49 -9.60 -9.76
C GLU A 148 -9.00 -9.40 -9.60
N PRO A 149 -9.81 -10.48 -9.49
CA PRO A 149 -11.26 -10.36 -9.40
C PRO A 149 -11.74 -9.65 -8.13
N ASP A 150 -10.87 -9.55 -7.13
CA ASP A 150 -11.14 -8.85 -5.87
C ASP A 150 -11.17 -7.32 -6.02
N GLY A 151 -10.71 -6.78 -7.16
CA GLY A 151 -10.63 -5.35 -7.40
C GLY A 151 -9.57 -4.62 -6.57
N LYS A 152 -8.72 -5.35 -5.83
CA LYS A 152 -7.73 -4.77 -4.91
C LYS A 152 -6.37 -4.61 -5.55
N THR A 153 -6.06 -5.38 -6.60
CA THR A 153 -4.79 -5.25 -7.32
C THR A 153 -5.04 -4.56 -8.67
N VAL A 154 -4.35 -3.44 -8.88
CA VAL A 154 -4.48 -2.57 -10.04
C VAL A 154 -3.11 -2.31 -10.65
N PHE A 155 -2.96 -2.61 -11.94
CA PHE A 155 -1.83 -2.16 -12.71
C PHE A 155 -2.10 -0.77 -13.28
N LEU A 156 -1.23 0.19 -12.96
CA LEU A 156 -1.39 1.60 -13.24
C LEU A 156 -0.26 2.08 -14.17
N VAL A 157 -0.63 2.83 -15.20
CA VAL A 157 0.27 3.49 -16.13
C VAL A 157 0.10 4.99 -15.98
N THR A 158 1.20 5.69 -15.74
CA THR A 158 1.26 7.15 -15.64
C THR A 158 2.08 7.73 -16.80
N SER A 159 2.23 9.04 -16.81
CA SER A 159 3.12 9.76 -17.74
C SER A 159 4.59 9.38 -17.60
N ALA A 160 5.03 8.89 -16.43
CA ALA A 160 6.45 8.65 -16.14
C ALA A 160 6.78 7.21 -15.74
N ARG A 161 5.80 6.44 -15.23
CA ARG A 161 6.06 5.11 -14.67
C ARG A 161 4.91 4.14 -14.88
N MET A 162 5.23 2.87 -14.71
CA MET A 162 4.27 1.78 -14.60
C MET A 162 4.41 1.15 -13.21
N MET A 163 3.30 0.85 -12.57
CA MET A 163 3.30 0.27 -11.24
C MET A 163 2.18 -0.75 -11.06
N LEU A 164 2.43 -1.74 -10.22
CA LEU A 164 1.39 -2.62 -9.70
C LEU A 164 1.08 -2.17 -8.28
N ALA A 165 -0.13 -1.69 -8.05
CA ALA A 165 -0.60 -1.23 -6.75
C ALA A 165 -1.60 -2.24 -6.18
N ARG A 166 -1.50 -2.51 -4.88
CA ARG A 166 -2.44 -3.35 -4.13
C ARG A 166 -3.09 -2.55 -3.02
N LYS A 167 -4.39 -2.74 -2.85
CA LYS A 167 -5.17 -2.19 -1.76
C LYS A 167 -5.06 -3.08 -0.53
N THR A 168 -4.67 -2.50 0.60
CA THR A 168 -4.59 -3.18 1.90
C THR A 168 -5.98 -3.42 2.50
N ASP A 169 -6.16 -4.56 3.17
CA ASP A 169 -7.46 -4.97 3.72
C ASP A 169 -7.90 -4.16 4.95
N ILE A 170 -6.95 -3.67 5.73
CA ILE A 170 -7.22 -3.08 7.05
C ILE A 170 -7.61 -1.61 6.91
N LEU A 171 -6.79 -0.84 6.18
CA LEU A 171 -6.92 0.62 6.09
C LEU A 171 -7.37 1.09 4.71
N GLY A 172 -7.48 0.19 3.72
CA GLY A 172 -7.86 0.53 2.35
C GLY A 172 -6.82 1.39 1.62
N ASN A 173 -5.60 1.48 2.16
CA ASN A 173 -4.49 2.19 1.54
C ASN A 173 -3.98 1.44 0.31
N TRP A 174 -3.56 2.19 -0.70
CA TRP A 174 -2.87 1.66 -1.88
C TRP A 174 -1.37 1.62 -1.63
N GLU A 175 -0.78 0.43 -1.74
CA GLU A 175 0.66 0.18 -1.62
C GLU A 175 1.21 -0.32 -2.94
N ILE A 176 2.45 0.05 -3.25
CA ILE A 176 3.11 -0.37 -4.48
C ILE A 176 3.80 -1.72 -4.28
N GLU A 177 3.39 -2.72 -5.06
CA GLU A 177 4.07 -4.02 -5.10
C GLU A 177 5.38 -3.93 -5.89
N TRP A 178 5.37 -3.22 -7.02
CA TRP A 178 6.56 -2.84 -7.76
C TRP A 178 6.26 -1.70 -8.71
N GLU A 179 7.30 -0.95 -9.07
CA GLU A 179 7.25 0.13 -10.04
C GLU A 179 8.48 0.11 -10.95
N HIS A 180 8.31 0.62 -12.17
CA HIS A 180 9.40 0.86 -13.13
C HIS A 180 9.16 2.17 -13.86
N VAL A 181 10.24 2.92 -14.10
CA VAL A 181 10.21 4.09 -14.98
C VAL A 181 9.84 3.65 -16.39
N LEU A 182 8.93 4.41 -17.02
CA LEU A 182 8.39 4.08 -18.34
C LEU A 182 9.47 4.11 -19.43
N GLU A 183 10.59 4.82 -19.22
CA GLU A 183 11.75 4.82 -20.12
C GLU A 183 12.39 3.43 -20.28
N HIS A 184 12.38 2.63 -19.21
CA HIS A 184 12.91 1.26 -19.24
C HIS A 184 11.96 0.29 -19.92
N PHE A 185 10.74 0.68 -20.25
CA PHE A 185 9.83 -0.15 -21.03
C PHE A 185 10.42 -0.41 -22.42
N ILE A 186 10.37 -1.66 -22.90
CA ILE A 186 10.79 -2.04 -24.26
C ILE A 186 9.56 -2.42 -25.08
N ASP A 187 8.83 -3.44 -24.66
CA ASP A 187 7.64 -3.93 -25.33
C ASP A 187 6.71 -4.67 -24.36
N ALA A 188 5.46 -4.88 -24.76
CA ALA A 188 4.47 -5.66 -24.04
C ALA A 188 3.83 -6.70 -24.96
N ALA A 189 3.71 -7.94 -24.48
CA ALA A 189 3.02 -9.03 -25.15
C ALA A 189 1.84 -9.52 -24.32
N VAL A 190 0.71 -9.78 -24.97
CA VAL A 190 -0.48 -10.35 -24.33
C VAL A 190 -0.58 -11.82 -24.73
N GLU A 191 -0.31 -12.72 -23.80
CA GLU A 191 -0.30 -14.17 -24.02
C GLU A 191 -1.06 -14.87 -22.91
N ALA A 192 -1.98 -15.78 -23.27
CA ALA A 192 -2.66 -16.68 -22.32
C ALA A 192 -3.23 -16.01 -21.04
N GLY A 193 -3.85 -14.82 -21.18
CA GLY A 193 -4.40 -14.08 -20.03
C GLY A 193 -3.34 -13.38 -19.16
N GLN A 194 -2.15 -13.15 -19.72
CA GLN A 194 -1.07 -12.45 -19.04
C GLN A 194 -0.54 -11.32 -19.94
N LEU A 195 -0.25 -10.18 -19.32
CA LEU A 195 0.48 -9.09 -19.92
C LEU A 195 1.94 -9.21 -19.50
N LYS A 196 2.78 -9.64 -20.43
CA LYS A 196 4.24 -9.73 -20.27
C LYS A 196 4.85 -8.40 -20.67
N LEU A 197 5.56 -7.76 -19.75
CA LEU A 197 6.26 -6.51 -19.95
C LEU A 197 7.76 -6.79 -20.03
N THR A 198 8.36 -6.44 -21.15
CA THR A 198 9.81 -6.51 -21.35
C THR A 198 10.42 -5.17 -20.99
N LEU A 199 11.35 -5.18 -20.04
CA LEU A 199 12.00 -3.99 -19.49
C LEU A 199 13.51 -4.08 -19.69
N LYS A 200 14.16 -2.94 -19.94
CA LYS A 200 15.61 -2.82 -19.89
C LYS A 200 16.07 -3.02 -18.45
N ARG A 201 17.01 -3.94 -18.20
CA ARG A 201 17.63 -4.05 -16.88
C ARG A 201 18.41 -2.77 -16.62
N THR A 202 17.99 -2.03 -15.60
CA THR A 202 18.88 -1.06 -14.97
C THR A 202 19.90 -1.89 -14.20
N ASP A 203 21.15 -1.86 -14.63
CA ASP A 203 22.24 -2.30 -13.78
C ASP A 203 22.18 -1.37 -12.56
N SER A 204 21.63 -1.85 -11.45
CA SER A 204 21.85 -1.22 -10.15
C SER A 204 23.37 -1.23 -10.00
N SER A 205 24.00 -0.08 -10.24
CA SER A 205 25.44 0.08 -10.07
C SER A 205 25.77 -0.49 -8.69
N PRO A 206 26.73 -1.43 -8.57
CA PRO A 206 27.01 -2.04 -7.28
C PRO A 206 27.32 -0.94 -6.27
N VAL A 207 26.52 -0.88 -5.21
CA VAL A 207 26.75 0.02 -4.08
C VAL A 207 27.70 -0.69 -3.12
N GLY A 208 28.79 -0.04 -2.73
CA GLY A 208 29.78 -0.60 -1.81
C GLY A 208 30.92 -1.38 -2.48
N VAL A 209 31.52 -2.31 -1.74
CA VAL A 209 32.78 -3.00 -2.06
C VAL A 209 32.75 -3.73 -3.42
N ALA A 210 31.57 -4.10 -3.92
CA ALA A 210 31.40 -4.69 -5.25
C ALA A 210 31.80 -3.75 -6.42
N LYS A 211 31.80 -2.42 -6.21
CA LYS A 211 32.25 -1.42 -7.20
C LYS A 211 33.78 -1.38 -7.35
N LEU A 212 34.52 -1.75 -6.29
CA LEU A 212 35.98 -1.88 -6.33
C LEU A 212 36.43 -3.05 -7.20
N PHE A 213 35.64 -4.14 -7.22
CA PHE A 213 35.96 -5.34 -8.00
C PHE A 213 35.45 -5.31 -9.45
N SER A 214 34.48 -4.45 -9.79
CA SER A 214 33.99 -4.33 -11.17
C SER A 214 34.99 -3.63 -12.11
N ASN A 215 35.91 -2.81 -11.59
CA ASN A 215 36.90 -2.11 -12.41
C ASN A 215 38.02 -3.03 -12.95
N PHE A 216 38.13 -4.26 -12.46
CA PHE A 216 39.15 -5.24 -12.90
C PHE A 216 38.68 -6.20 -14.00
N ARG A 217 37.40 -6.16 -14.39
CA ARG A 217 36.90 -6.94 -15.52
C ARG A 217 36.27 -6.01 -16.54
N GLY A 218 36.96 -5.80 -17.66
CA GLY A 218 36.34 -5.33 -18.90
C GLY A 218 35.28 -6.33 -19.37
N ALA A 219 34.10 -6.26 -18.77
CA ALA A 219 32.94 -7.04 -19.18
C ALA A 219 32.09 -6.17 -20.09
N LYS A 220 31.98 -6.56 -21.36
CA LYS A 220 30.97 -6.03 -22.28
C LYS A 220 29.62 -6.07 -21.56
N SER A 221 29.00 -4.91 -21.37
CA SER A 221 27.65 -4.78 -20.80
C SER A 221 26.66 -5.46 -21.75
N GLN A 222 26.39 -6.75 -21.52
CA GLN A 222 25.21 -7.39 -22.07
C GLN A 222 24.00 -6.69 -21.44
N THR A 223 23.28 -5.90 -22.23
CA THR A 223 21.98 -5.36 -21.83
C THR A 223 21.04 -6.55 -21.65
N GLN A 224 20.90 -7.05 -20.42
CA GLN A 224 19.98 -8.13 -20.11
C GLN A 224 18.55 -7.56 -19.99
N GLU A 225 17.57 -8.32 -20.44
CA GLU A 225 16.15 -7.94 -20.39
C GLU A 225 15.50 -8.51 -19.12
N ARG A 226 14.65 -7.72 -18.47
CA ARG A 226 13.84 -8.15 -17.33
C ARG A 226 12.38 -8.29 -17.76
N ILE A 227 11.80 -9.45 -17.55
CA ILE A 227 10.38 -9.70 -17.84
C ILE A 227 9.56 -9.55 -16.56
N ARG A 228 8.50 -8.74 -16.61
CA ARG A 228 7.45 -8.67 -15.59
C ARG A 228 6.16 -9.22 -16.14
N ILE A 229 5.40 -9.93 -15.32
CA ILE A 229 4.15 -10.56 -15.74
C ILE A 229 3.04 -9.98 -14.88
N VAL A 230 1.99 -9.48 -15.54
CA VAL A 230 0.77 -8.99 -14.93
C VAL A 230 -0.35 -9.94 -15.33
N LYS A 231 -1.09 -10.48 -14.36
CA LYS A 231 -2.27 -11.32 -14.66
C LYS A 231 -3.38 -10.43 -15.20
N VAL A 232 -4.07 -10.90 -16.24
CA VAL A 232 -5.15 -10.16 -16.87
C VAL A 232 -6.37 -11.05 -17.07
N GLN A 233 -7.55 -10.52 -16.72
CA GLN A 233 -8.81 -11.25 -16.88
C GLN A 233 -9.34 -11.15 -18.31
N ASN A 234 -9.21 -9.99 -18.93
CA ASN A 234 -9.80 -9.70 -20.23
C ASN A 234 -8.71 -9.33 -21.25
N ARG A 235 -8.59 -10.16 -22.29
CA ARG A 235 -7.62 -9.93 -23.39
C ARG A 235 -7.82 -8.58 -24.07
N ALA A 236 -9.05 -8.15 -24.32
CA ALA A 236 -9.31 -6.87 -24.98
C ALA A 236 -8.84 -5.69 -24.12
N GLN A 237 -9.02 -5.77 -22.80
CA GLN A 237 -8.50 -4.75 -21.87
C GLN A 237 -6.97 -4.78 -21.79
N ALA A 238 -6.35 -5.97 -21.88
CA ALA A 238 -4.90 -6.11 -21.94
C ALA A 238 -4.31 -5.44 -23.20
N GLU A 239 -4.93 -5.68 -24.36
CA GLU A 239 -4.50 -5.09 -25.64
C GLU A 239 -4.70 -3.57 -25.64
N TRP A 240 -5.85 -3.09 -25.13
CA TRP A 240 -6.10 -1.67 -24.95
C TRP A 240 -5.04 -1.01 -24.05
N LEU A 241 -4.69 -1.67 -22.95
CA LEU A 241 -3.67 -1.18 -22.03
C LEU A 241 -2.27 -1.19 -22.67
N LYS A 242 -1.93 -2.24 -23.43
CA LYS A 242 -0.70 -2.31 -24.22
C LYS A 242 -0.61 -1.11 -25.16
N MET A 243 -1.68 -0.81 -25.90
CA MET A 243 -1.74 0.35 -26.79
C MET A 243 -1.51 1.67 -26.03
N LYS A 244 -2.13 1.83 -24.85
CA LYS A 244 -1.93 3.01 -24.00
C LYS A 244 -0.50 3.14 -23.49
N LEU A 245 0.13 2.02 -23.13
CA LEU A 245 1.49 2.00 -22.60
C LEU A 245 2.52 2.34 -23.70
N VAL A 246 2.34 1.81 -24.91
CA VAL A 246 3.14 2.19 -26.08
C VAL A 246 2.96 3.68 -26.42
N ALA A 247 1.72 4.17 -26.44
CA ALA A 247 1.42 5.58 -26.70
C ALA A 247 2.04 6.51 -25.65
N ALA A 248 1.95 6.15 -24.35
CA ALA A 248 2.56 6.90 -23.27
C ALA A 248 4.08 7.00 -23.43
N ARG A 249 4.74 5.91 -23.85
CA ARG A 249 6.18 5.93 -24.12
C ARG A 249 6.55 6.80 -25.33
N GLN A 250 5.73 6.79 -26.37
CA GLN A 250 5.94 7.66 -27.53
C GLN A 250 5.81 9.13 -27.14
N ALA A 251 4.80 9.47 -26.34
CA ALA A 251 4.57 10.83 -25.85
C ALA A 251 5.70 11.37 -24.94
N MET A 252 6.48 10.50 -24.28
CA MET A 252 7.66 10.94 -23.54
C MET A 252 8.86 11.34 -24.43
N ARG A 253 8.89 10.87 -25.68
CA ARG A 253 9.99 11.15 -26.61
C ARG A 253 9.80 12.43 -27.43
N THR A 254 8.59 12.97 -27.42
CA THR A 254 8.19 14.21 -28.09
C THR A 254 8.27 15.37 -27.13
#